data_AF-A0A9X0UFI9-F1
#
_entry.id   AF-A0A9X0UFI9-F1
#
_cell.length_a   1.000
_cell.length_b   1.000
_cell.length_c   1.000
_cell.angle_alpha   90.00
_cell.angle_beta   90.00
_cell.angle_gamma   90.00
#
_symmetry.space_group_name_H-M   'P 1'
#
loop_
_entity.id
_entity.type
_entity.pdbx_description
1 polymer ?
#
loop_
_entity_poly.entity_id
_entity_poly.type
_entity_poly.pdbx_seq_one_letter_code
_entity_poly.pdbx_strand_id
1 'polypeptide(L)'
;MKNLFDIRRSQKFHSNSPDQFIVIRDGFVFLRLIGEEPHYKIMTATAGEDTGEIRPHKNRKRVVETALRTSVRMMPPGNTKTYYPHPTSDRQGREYIEICSFEYISDAYRIAEEFFDIFDECAETDAPPSDEMQKIYSELSIDASGDDIYLSDGVWLSSDGTLKDLGR
;
A
#
# COMPACT_ATOMS: atom_id res chain seq x y z
N MET A 1 -0.26 -4.15 -23.85
CA MET A 1 0.32 -2.85 -23.45
C MET A 1 0.24 -2.83 -21.93
N LYS A 2 1.37 -2.70 -21.22
CA LYS A 2 1.31 -2.35 -19.79
C LYS A 2 0.62 -0.98 -19.71
N ASN A 3 -0.49 -0.87 -19.00
CA ASN A 3 -1.12 0.44 -18.77
C ASN A 3 -0.16 1.22 -17.88
N LEU A 4 0.39 2.32 -18.40
CA LEU A 4 1.26 3.21 -17.63
C LEU A 4 0.45 3.85 -16.50
N PHE A 5 1.05 3.93 -15.32
CA PHE A 5 0.55 4.74 -14.21
C PHE A 5 1.07 6.16 -14.31
N ASP A 6 0.47 7.07 -13.54
CA ASP A 6 0.85 8.47 -13.46
C ASP A 6 0.98 8.92 -12.00
N ILE A 7 1.99 9.75 -11.71
CA ILE A 7 2.20 10.34 -10.38
C ILE A 7 1.90 11.84 -10.49
N ARG A 8 0.84 12.28 -9.81
CA ARG A 8 0.38 13.67 -9.86
C ARG A 8 0.39 14.30 -8.48
N ARG A 9 0.62 15.61 -8.41
CA ARG A 9 0.40 16.36 -7.17
C ARG A 9 -1.09 16.32 -6.81
N SER A 10 -1.41 16.00 -5.55
CA SER A 10 -2.79 15.95 -5.05
C SER A 10 -3.36 17.36 -4.94
N GLN A 11 -4.67 17.50 -5.16
CA GLN A 11 -5.39 18.77 -5.05
C GLN A 11 -6.12 18.94 -3.71
N LYS A 12 -6.10 17.92 -2.83
CA LYS A 12 -6.93 17.87 -1.62
C LYS A 12 -6.49 18.78 -0.46
N PHE A 13 -5.29 19.38 -0.51
CA PHE A 13 -4.74 20.09 0.65
C PHE A 13 -4.20 21.49 0.35
N HIS A 14 -4.38 22.37 1.35
CA HIS A 14 -4.05 23.78 1.34
C HIS A 14 -2.56 24.02 1.67
N SER A 15 -2.07 25.22 1.38
CA SER A 15 -0.67 25.68 1.31
C SER A 15 0.29 25.41 2.49
N ASN A 16 -0.12 24.73 3.56
CA ASN A 16 0.68 24.48 4.77
C ASN A 16 0.82 22.98 5.14
N SER A 17 0.48 22.05 4.25
CA SER A 17 0.74 20.62 4.43
C SER A 17 2.01 20.17 3.72
N PRO A 18 2.67 19.08 4.15
CA PRO A 18 3.70 18.42 3.36
C PRO A 18 3.22 18.16 1.92
N ASP A 19 4.15 18.08 0.98
CA ASP A 19 3.82 17.73 -0.40
C ASP A 19 3.08 16.40 -0.45
N GLN A 20 2.03 16.37 -1.29
CA GLN A 20 1.23 15.17 -1.47
C GLN A 20 1.12 14.85 -2.95
N PHE A 21 1.39 13.60 -3.28
CA PHE A 21 1.21 13.05 -4.61
C PHE A 21 0.29 11.84 -4.57
N ILE A 22 -0.32 11.52 -5.71
CA ILE A 22 -1.16 10.35 -5.90
C ILE A 22 -0.64 9.56 -7.08
N VAL A 23 -0.68 8.24 -6.95
CA VAL A 23 -0.37 7.30 -8.02
C VAL A 23 -1.67 6.77 -8.58
N ILE A 24 -1.92 7.07 -9.86
CA ILE A 24 -3.17 6.79 -10.56
C ILE A 24 -2.92 5.84 -11.71
N ARG A 25 -3.82 4.88 -11.91
CA ARG A 25 -3.91 4.07 -13.12
C ARG A 25 -5.37 3.86 -13.48
N ASP A 26 -5.72 4.01 -14.76
CA ASP A 26 -7.09 3.78 -15.27
C ASP A 26 -8.20 4.55 -14.52
N GLY A 27 -7.90 5.78 -14.07
CA GLY A 27 -8.83 6.65 -13.33
C GLY A 27 -9.00 6.29 -11.84
N PHE A 28 -8.27 5.29 -11.35
CA PHE A 28 -8.25 4.90 -9.95
C PHE A 28 -6.97 5.34 -9.26
N VAL A 29 -7.10 5.84 -8.03
CA VAL A 29 -5.96 6.05 -7.13
C VAL A 29 -5.65 4.75 -6.39
N PHE A 30 -4.37 4.38 -6.39
CA PHE A 30 -3.86 3.19 -5.72
C PHE A 30 -3.01 3.56 -4.51
N LEU A 31 -2.11 4.54 -4.68
CA LEU A 31 -1.14 4.94 -3.67
C LEU A 31 -1.19 6.45 -3.45
N ARG A 32 -0.84 6.88 -2.25
CA ARG A 32 -0.58 8.28 -1.90
C ARG A 32 0.86 8.41 -1.41
N LEU A 33 1.49 9.51 -1.79
CA LEU A 33 2.76 9.94 -1.26
C LEU A 33 2.55 11.16 -0.39
N ILE A 34 3.20 11.18 0.76
CA ILE A 34 3.18 12.33 1.67
C ILE A 34 4.59 12.57 2.15
N GLY A 35 5.03 13.82 2.13
CA GLY A 35 6.33 14.19 2.65
C GLY A 35 6.85 15.48 2.02
N GLU A 36 8.09 15.78 2.31
CA GLU A 36 8.85 16.87 1.68
C GLU A 36 10.28 16.38 1.55
N GLU A 37 11.06 16.89 0.60
CA GLU A 37 12.44 16.44 0.44
C GLU A 37 13.25 16.70 1.72
N PRO A 38 14.00 15.70 2.26
CA PRO A 38 14.31 14.36 1.72
C PRO A 38 13.54 13.21 2.41
N HIS A 39 12.32 13.45 2.87
CA HIS A 39 11.53 12.52 3.66
C HIS A 39 10.13 12.33 3.07
N TYR A 40 10.01 11.35 2.18
CA TYR A 40 8.75 10.91 1.64
C TYR A 40 8.34 9.55 2.19
N LYS A 41 7.03 9.34 2.21
CA LYS A 41 6.38 8.06 2.51
C LYS A 41 5.41 7.72 1.40
N ILE A 42 5.26 6.44 1.08
CA ILE A 42 4.24 5.94 0.15
C ILE A 42 3.36 4.90 0.83
N MET A 43 2.05 5.02 0.61
CA MET A 43 1.03 4.21 1.29
C MET A 43 -0.17 3.94 0.40
N THR A 44 -1.02 2.98 0.78
CA THR A 44 -2.28 2.72 0.08
C THR A 44 -3.23 3.91 0.15
N ALA A 45 -3.96 4.18 -0.94
CA ALA A 45 -4.94 5.24 -1.00
C ALA A 45 -6.31 4.78 -0.49
N THR A 46 -6.73 5.31 0.66
CA THR A 46 -8.02 4.99 1.31
C THR A 46 -9.17 5.87 0.86
N ALA A 47 -8.88 6.93 0.10
CA ALA A 47 -9.86 7.88 -0.41
C ALA A 47 -9.44 8.43 -1.78
N GLY A 48 -10.45 8.74 -2.62
CA GLY A 48 -10.27 9.42 -3.91
C GLY A 48 -9.91 10.90 -3.76
N GLU A 49 -9.88 11.66 -4.85
CA GLU A 49 -9.68 13.12 -4.81
C GLU A 49 -11.01 13.88 -4.63
N ASP A 50 -10.96 15.12 -4.12
CA ASP A 50 -12.18 15.90 -3.79
C ASP A 50 -12.96 16.33 -5.04
N THR A 51 -12.32 16.29 -6.21
CA THR A 51 -12.96 16.54 -7.51
C THR A 51 -13.91 15.42 -7.93
N GLY A 52 -13.85 14.24 -7.28
CA GLY A 52 -14.72 13.09 -7.55
C GLY A 52 -14.41 12.31 -8.84
N GLU A 53 -13.52 12.85 -9.69
CA GLU A 53 -13.08 12.21 -10.94
C GLU A 53 -12.15 11.01 -10.70
N ILE A 54 -11.36 11.06 -9.62
CA ILE A 54 -10.41 10.01 -9.25
C ILE A 54 -10.94 9.30 -8.01
N ARG A 55 -11.16 7.99 -8.13
CA ARG A 55 -11.74 7.15 -7.07
C ARG A 55 -10.74 6.13 -6.54
N PRO A 56 -10.85 5.68 -5.28
CA PRO A 56 -10.02 4.59 -4.81
C PRO A 56 -10.38 3.31 -5.56
N HIS A 57 -9.40 2.43 -5.77
CA HIS A 57 -9.64 1.15 -6.41
C HIS A 57 -10.62 0.29 -5.59
N LYS A 58 -11.55 -0.41 -6.27
CA LYS A 58 -12.67 -1.10 -5.59
C LYS A 58 -12.24 -2.38 -4.86
N ASN A 59 -11.26 -3.10 -5.39
CA ASN A 59 -10.75 -4.33 -4.79
C ASN A 59 -9.68 -3.99 -3.75
N ARG A 60 -10.11 -3.73 -2.51
CA ARG A 60 -9.27 -3.33 -1.38
C ARG A 60 -8.29 -4.43 -1.01
N LYS A 61 -8.77 -5.67 -0.92
CA LYS A 61 -7.95 -6.85 -0.65
C LYS A 61 -6.73 -6.92 -1.57
N ARG A 62 -6.94 -6.79 -2.88
CA ARG A 62 -5.85 -6.83 -3.87
C ARG A 62 -4.87 -5.68 -3.71
N VAL A 63 -5.36 -4.47 -3.41
CA VAL A 63 -4.48 -3.31 -3.15
C VAL A 63 -3.63 -3.53 -1.91
N VAL A 64 -4.23 -4.02 -0.82
CA VAL A 64 -3.52 -4.33 0.43
C VAL A 64 -2.49 -5.44 0.20
N GLU A 65 -2.89 -6.54 -0.43
CA GLU A 65 -1.97 -7.64 -0.78
C GLU A 65 -0.76 -7.15 -1.57
N THR A 66 -1.04 -6.37 -2.62
CA THR A 66 -0.01 -5.80 -3.49
C THR A 66 0.93 -4.90 -2.69
N ALA A 67 0.40 -4.05 -1.80
CA ALA A 67 1.20 -3.16 -0.96
C ALA A 67 2.13 -3.94 -0.03
N LEU A 68 1.61 -5.00 0.62
CA LEU A 68 2.40 -5.87 1.49
C LEU A 68 3.54 -6.54 0.71
N ARG A 69 3.26 -7.16 -0.43
CA ARG A 69 4.30 -7.79 -1.26
C ARG A 69 5.31 -6.77 -1.78
N THR A 70 4.85 -5.58 -2.20
CA THR A 70 5.72 -4.49 -2.67
C THR A 70 6.71 -4.09 -1.58
N SER A 71 6.26 -3.92 -0.34
CA SER A 71 7.14 -3.54 0.77
C SER A 71 8.26 -4.57 1.01
N VAL A 72 7.93 -5.87 0.95
CA VAL A 72 8.93 -6.95 1.09
C VAL A 72 9.91 -6.99 -0.08
N ARG A 73 9.42 -6.88 -1.33
CA ARG A 73 10.29 -6.92 -2.51
C ARG A 73 11.21 -5.72 -2.62
N MET A 74 10.76 -4.56 -2.15
CA MET A 74 11.56 -3.32 -2.13
C MET A 74 12.51 -3.25 -0.93
N MET A 75 12.45 -4.20 0.00
CA MET A 75 13.29 -4.21 1.20
C MET A 75 14.77 -4.47 0.86
N PRO A 76 15.68 -3.55 1.22
CA PRO A 76 17.11 -3.77 1.05
C PRO A 76 17.57 -4.94 1.94
N PRO A 77 18.54 -5.75 1.49
CA PRO A 77 19.15 -6.77 2.34
C PRO A 77 19.69 -6.16 3.64
N GLY A 78 19.18 -6.64 4.78
CA GLY A 78 19.65 -6.20 6.11
C GLY A 78 19.06 -4.88 6.63
N ASN A 79 18.10 -4.24 5.95
CA ASN A 79 17.41 -3.06 6.45
C ASN A 79 15.90 -3.28 6.56
N THR A 80 15.47 -3.79 7.72
CA THR A 80 14.06 -4.08 8.02
C THR A 80 13.29 -2.87 8.56
N LYS A 81 13.94 -1.75 8.89
CA LYS A 81 13.25 -0.61 9.54
C LYS A 81 12.64 0.41 8.57
N THR A 82 13.11 0.46 7.33
CA THR A 82 12.68 1.50 6.36
C THR A 82 11.65 0.99 5.35
N TYR A 83 11.54 -0.33 5.18
CA TYR A 83 10.76 -0.99 4.11
C TYR A 83 9.87 -2.11 4.66
N TYR A 84 9.27 -1.92 5.83
CA TYR A 84 8.34 -2.90 6.38
C TYR A 84 6.90 -2.38 6.25
N PRO A 85 5.93 -3.24 5.83
CA PRO A 85 4.55 -2.82 5.79
C PRO A 85 4.08 -2.47 7.20
N HIS A 86 3.53 -1.28 7.35
CA HIS A 86 3.00 -0.83 8.64
C HIS A 86 1.52 -0.48 8.51
N PRO A 87 0.62 -1.36 8.98
CA PRO A 87 -0.77 -1.03 9.26
C PRO A 87 -0.85 0.17 10.20
N THR A 88 -1.51 1.24 9.77
CA THR A 88 -1.66 2.44 10.59
C THR A 88 -2.91 3.21 10.18
N SER A 89 -3.17 4.35 10.82
CA SER A 89 -4.32 5.20 10.56
C SER A 89 -3.93 6.67 10.48
N ASP A 90 -4.65 7.42 9.65
CA ASP A 90 -4.51 8.87 9.64
C ASP A 90 -5.26 9.53 10.82
N ARG A 91 -5.18 10.87 10.91
CA ARG A 91 -5.86 11.65 11.96
C ARG A 91 -7.39 11.53 11.94
N GLN A 92 -7.98 11.03 10.85
CA GLN A 92 -9.42 10.81 10.70
C GLN A 92 -9.81 9.35 10.97
N GLY A 93 -8.87 8.49 11.38
CA GLY A 93 -9.12 7.06 11.61
C GLY A 93 -9.30 6.26 10.31
N ARG A 94 -8.78 6.76 9.19
CA ARG A 94 -8.75 5.98 7.93
C ARG A 94 -7.49 5.13 7.93
N GLU A 95 -7.66 3.83 7.78
CA GLU A 95 -6.60 2.84 7.95
C GLU A 95 -5.90 2.57 6.63
N TYR A 96 -4.57 2.61 6.60
CA TYR A 96 -3.77 2.40 5.40
C TYR A 96 -2.55 1.54 5.70
N ILE A 97 -1.94 1.01 4.64
CA ILE A 97 -0.64 0.34 4.71
C ILE A 97 0.43 1.32 4.23
N GLU A 98 1.35 1.69 5.12
CA GLU A 98 2.60 2.34 4.72
C GLU A 98 3.53 1.28 4.12
N ILE A 99 3.99 1.50 2.88
CA ILE A 99 4.85 0.54 2.14
C ILE A 99 6.31 0.76 2.52
N CYS A 100 6.79 2.01 2.42
CA CYS A 100 8.13 2.41 2.81
C CYS A 100 8.29 3.94 2.88
N SER A 101 9.46 4.37 3.34
CA SER A 101 9.95 5.75 3.26
C SER A 101 11.16 5.87 2.31
N PHE A 102 11.32 6.99 1.63
CA PHE A 102 12.39 7.24 0.65
C PHE A 102 12.74 8.74 0.55
N GLU A 103 13.88 9.03 -0.06
CA GLU A 103 14.43 10.40 -0.12
C GLU A 103 14.03 11.16 -1.37
N TYR A 104 14.02 10.49 -2.53
CA TYR A 104 13.81 11.14 -3.81
C TYR A 104 12.50 10.71 -4.44
N ILE A 105 11.76 11.67 -5.03
CA ILE A 105 10.51 11.36 -5.72
C ILE A 105 10.69 10.38 -6.90
N SER A 106 11.91 10.24 -7.45
CA SER A 106 12.23 9.21 -8.45
C SER A 106 12.06 7.78 -7.91
N ASP A 107 12.28 7.57 -6.60
CA ASP A 107 12.09 6.26 -5.97
C ASP A 107 10.61 5.87 -5.96
N ALA A 108 9.71 6.86 -5.91
CA ALA A 108 8.27 6.63 -6.05
C ALA A 108 7.90 5.91 -7.34
N TYR A 109 8.56 6.24 -8.46
CA TYR A 109 8.31 5.60 -9.75
C TYR A 109 8.74 4.13 -9.72
N ARG A 110 9.89 3.82 -9.11
CA ARG A 110 10.36 2.44 -8.95
C ARG A 110 9.41 1.62 -8.09
N ILE A 111 8.96 2.21 -6.97
CA ILE A 111 8.03 1.54 -6.05
C ILE A 111 6.67 1.33 -6.72
N ALA A 112 6.17 2.32 -7.46
CA ALA A 112 4.92 2.22 -8.20
C ALA A 112 5.00 1.20 -9.35
N GLU A 113 6.15 1.13 -10.04
CA GLU A 113 6.39 0.12 -11.08
C GLU A 113 6.34 -1.30 -10.49
N GLU A 114 7.08 -1.56 -9.40
CA GLU A 114 7.03 -2.85 -8.72
C GLU A 114 5.62 -3.16 -8.20
N PHE A 115 4.94 -2.17 -7.62
CA PHE A 115 3.56 -2.32 -7.17
C PHE A 115 2.64 -2.76 -8.29
N PHE A 116 2.72 -2.13 -9.47
CA PHE A 116 1.83 -2.49 -10.58
C PHE A 116 2.23 -3.78 -11.27
N ASP A 117 3.50 -4.16 -11.28
CA ASP A 117 3.95 -5.46 -11.76
C ASP A 117 3.38 -6.58 -10.87
N ILE A 118 3.45 -6.44 -9.54
CA ILE A 118 2.79 -7.35 -8.60
C ILE A 118 1.28 -7.32 -8.77
N PHE A 119 0.69 -6.12 -8.87
CA PHE A 119 -0.75 -5.97 -8.98
C PHE A 119 -1.28 -6.74 -10.19
N ASP A 120 -0.59 -6.66 -11.33
CA ASP A 120 -0.96 -7.31 -12.58
C ASP A 120 -0.68 -8.83 -12.56
N GLU A 121 0.32 -9.29 -11.80
CA GLU A 121 0.57 -10.72 -11.52
C GLU A 121 -0.52 -11.34 -10.63
N CYS A 122 -1.01 -10.58 -9.64
CA CYS A 122 -2.09 -10.99 -8.76
C CYS A 122 -3.41 -11.10 -9.56
N ALA A 123 -3.80 -12.31 -9.94
CA ALA A 123 -5.11 -12.59 -10.50
C ALA A 123 -6.23 -12.14 -9.53
N GLU A 124 -7.39 -11.75 -10.04
CA GLU A 124 -8.55 -11.34 -9.22
C GLU A 124 -9.11 -12.45 -8.30
N THR A 125 -8.62 -13.67 -8.45
CA THR A 125 -9.08 -14.85 -7.72
C THR A 125 -8.41 -14.97 -6.36
N ASP A 126 -9.10 -15.63 -5.41
CA ASP A 126 -8.55 -16.09 -4.13
C ASP A 126 -7.34 -17.01 -4.37
N ALA A 127 -6.18 -16.39 -4.59
CA ALA A 127 -4.93 -17.10 -4.76
C ALA A 127 -4.66 -17.91 -3.49
N PRO A 128 -4.16 -19.14 -3.62
CA PRO A 128 -3.78 -19.92 -2.44
C PRO A 128 -2.75 -19.15 -1.61
N PRO A 129 -2.74 -19.36 -0.29
CA PRO A 129 -1.74 -18.75 0.57
C PRO A 129 -0.33 -18.99 0.03
N SER A 130 0.49 -17.95 -0.01
CA SER A 130 1.86 -18.04 -0.49
C SER A 130 2.85 -18.02 0.67
N ASP A 131 3.99 -18.69 0.49
CA ASP A 131 5.11 -18.64 1.44
C ASP A 131 5.56 -17.20 1.73
N GLU A 132 5.37 -16.28 0.77
CA GLU A 132 5.63 -14.86 0.92
C GLU A 132 4.68 -14.21 1.95
N MET A 133 3.37 -14.48 1.85
CA MET A 133 2.38 -13.94 2.79
C MET A 133 2.51 -14.52 4.20
N GLN A 134 2.91 -15.78 4.34
CA GLN A 134 3.21 -16.38 5.65
C GLN A 134 4.43 -15.74 6.33
N LYS A 135 5.45 -15.36 5.55
CA LYS A 135 6.60 -14.61 6.08
C LYS A 135 6.16 -13.22 6.54
N ILE A 136 5.33 -12.53 5.76
CA ILE A 136 4.76 -11.24 6.15
C ILE A 136 3.97 -11.37 7.46
N TYR A 137 3.13 -12.40 7.58
CA TYR A 137 2.40 -12.66 8.82
C TYR A 137 3.35 -12.82 10.02
N SER A 138 4.39 -13.66 9.87
CA SER A 138 5.30 -14.00 10.98
C SER A 138 6.05 -12.79 11.54
N GLU A 139 6.32 -11.81 10.69
CA GLU A 139 7.00 -10.56 11.05
C GLU A 139 6.04 -9.50 11.61
N LEU A 140 4.78 -9.48 11.15
CA LEU A 140 3.74 -8.59 11.67
C LEU A 140 3.15 -9.09 13.00
N SER A 141 3.17 -10.40 13.24
CA SER A 141 2.60 -10.99 14.45
C SER A 141 3.38 -10.56 15.68
N ILE A 142 2.69 -9.95 16.64
CA ILE A 142 3.29 -9.46 17.89
C ILE A 142 3.51 -10.62 18.88
N ASP A 143 2.76 -11.72 18.73
CA ASP A 143 2.83 -12.90 19.59
C ASP A 143 2.58 -14.22 18.82
N ALA A 144 2.73 -15.34 19.53
CA ALA A 144 2.51 -16.68 18.99
C ALA A 144 1.05 -17.16 19.11
N SER A 145 0.08 -16.25 19.27
CA SER A 145 -1.35 -16.60 19.40
C SER A 145 -1.89 -17.33 18.16
N GLY A 146 -1.37 -16.97 16.98
CA GLY A 146 -1.91 -17.43 15.71
C GLY A 146 -3.14 -16.62 15.24
N ASP A 147 -3.47 -15.52 15.92
CA ASP A 147 -4.62 -14.67 15.60
C ASP A 147 -4.44 -13.90 14.28
N ASP A 148 -5.54 -13.68 13.57
CA ASP A 148 -5.54 -12.90 12.34
C ASP A 148 -5.09 -11.45 12.61
N ILE A 149 -4.20 -10.95 11.75
CA ILE A 149 -3.65 -9.59 11.86
C ILE A 149 -4.53 -8.63 11.08
N TYR A 150 -5.00 -7.58 11.75
CA TYR A 150 -5.71 -6.51 11.08
C TYR A 150 -4.75 -5.63 10.25
N LEU A 151 -5.12 -5.34 9.01
CA LEU A 151 -4.29 -4.60 8.07
C LEU A 151 -4.86 -3.20 7.77
N SER A 152 -5.95 -3.12 6.99
CA SER A 152 -6.54 -1.85 6.55
C SER A 152 -7.89 -2.13 5.89
N ASP A 153 -8.85 -1.22 6.08
CA ASP A 153 -10.16 -1.21 5.40
C ASP A 153 -10.95 -2.53 5.48
N GLY A 154 -10.88 -3.24 6.61
CA GLY A 154 -11.57 -4.52 6.80
C GLY A 154 -10.81 -5.74 6.29
N VAL A 155 -9.57 -5.56 5.85
CA VAL A 155 -8.69 -6.64 5.38
C VAL A 155 -7.87 -7.22 6.54
N TRP A 156 -7.84 -8.54 6.64
CA TRP A 156 -7.14 -9.31 7.66
C TRP A 156 -6.20 -10.34 7.03
N LEU A 157 -5.06 -10.59 7.67
CA LEU A 157 -4.08 -11.61 7.28
C LEU A 157 -4.03 -12.74 8.31
N SER A 158 -4.32 -13.95 7.85
CA SER A 158 -4.24 -15.17 8.67
C SER A 158 -2.82 -15.74 8.72
N SER A 159 -2.57 -16.54 9.76
CA SER A 159 -1.29 -17.24 9.98
C SER A 159 -0.89 -18.19 8.84
N ASP A 160 -1.85 -18.70 8.09
CA ASP A 160 -1.62 -19.51 6.90
C ASP A 160 -1.24 -18.68 5.66
N GLY A 161 -1.27 -17.35 5.72
CA GLY A 161 -0.98 -16.44 4.61
C GLY A 161 -2.22 -16.01 3.81
N THR A 162 -3.43 -16.38 4.22
CA THR A 162 -4.68 -16.01 3.55
C THR A 162 -5.10 -14.59 3.91
N LEU A 163 -5.52 -13.81 2.90
CA LEU A 163 -6.18 -12.52 3.10
C LEU A 163 -7.71 -12.64 3.09
N LYS A 164 -8.36 -12.07 4.09
CA LYS A 164 -9.82 -12.01 4.22
C LYS A 164 -10.26 -10.54 4.12
N ASP A 165 -11.24 -10.26 3.27
CA ASP A 165 -11.94 -8.98 3.25
C ASP A 165 -13.27 -9.18 3.99
N LEU A 166 -13.34 -8.68 5.22
CA LEU A 166 -14.53 -8.78 6.08
C LEU A 166 -15.39 -7.52 6.03
N GLY A 167 -15.01 -6.53 5.20
CA GLY A 167 -15.67 -5.23 5.16
C GLY A 167 -15.44 -4.39 6.42
N ARG A 168 -16.00 -3.17 6.38
CA ARG A 168 -16.07 -2.23 7.51
C ARG A 168 -17.47 -2.23 8.09
#